data_AF-A0AAW3K2R9-F1
#
_entry.id   AF-A0AAW3K2R9-F1
#
_cell.length_a   1.000
_cell.length_b   1.000
_cell.length_c   1.000
_cell.angle_alpha   90.00
_cell.angle_beta   90.00
_cell.angle_gamma   90.00
#
_symmetry.space_group_name_H-M   'P 1'
#
loop_
_entity.id
_entity.type
_entity.pdbx_description
1 polymer ?
#
loop_
_entity_poly.entity_id
_entity_poly.type
_entity_poly.pdbx_seq_one_letter_code
_entity_poly.pdbx_strand_id
1 'polypeptide(L)'
;MIKQLETYLLMSSMVVRRISLLFIIIILGAIDLATGYEYSFAVFYLIPVSIAAWYDNKHIAMIAVILSGITWLYADYSAGHQYTNSIIPFWNACVRLGFFSVVAFLLLRIKNNLNEMTLMAMKDSLTSLNNTRAFNLEYQALKKRYCKKEHTLAVAIIDLDGFKAVNDTYGHSKGDDVLVEFAHVLQAATRHSDVVARMGGDEFVVILQDTDLKGIEDYAKRLRNSFLFSGLKQKFGIDFSMGIRIYNELPDDVDDATHQADLLMYQSKAQGKSQTTIQAIL
;
A
#
# COMPACT_ATOMS: atom_id res chain seq x y z
N MET A 1 -19.28 -12.74 10.48
CA MET A 1 -18.92 -13.82 9.53
C MET A 1 -18.12 -13.31 8.33
N ILE A 2 -18.65 -12.41 7.47
CA ILE A 2 -17.94 -11.93 6.27
C ILE A 2 -16.60 -11.23 6.60
N LYS A 3 -16.59 -10.27 7.53
CA LYS A 3 -15.35 -9.60 7.98
C LYS A 3 -14.31 -10.56 8.55
N GLN A 4 -14.72 -11.57 9.32
CA GLN A 4 -13.80 -12.57 9.89
C GLN A 4 -13.19 -13.47 8.81
N LEU A 5 -13.98 -13.85 7.80
CA LEU A 5 -13.50 -14.61 6.65
C LEU A 5 -12.52 -13.79 5.81
N GLU A 6 -12.80 -12.51 5.63
CA GLU A 6 -11.93 -11.55 4.93
C GLU A 6 -10.61 -11.38 5.67
N THR A 7 -10.62 -11.16 6.98
CA THR A 7 -9.42 -11.10 7.82
C THR A 7 -8.61 -12.41 7.75
N TYR A 8 -9.26 -13.57 7.80
CA TYR A 8 -8.58 -14.85 7.69
C TYR A 8 -7.92 -15.04 6.31
N LEU A 9 -8.62 -14.73 5.22
CA LEU A 9 -8.10 -14.84 3.86
C LEU A 9 -6.94 -13.87 3.60
N LEU A 10 -7.00 -12.67 4.18
CA LEU A 10 -5.95 -11.65 4.12
C LEU A 10 -4.72 -12.01 4.95
N MET A 11 -4.90 -12.59 6.14
CA MET A 11 -3.81 -12.94 7.07
C MET A 11 -3.23 -14.35 6.81
N SER A 12 -3.92 -15.20 6.05
CA SER A 12 -3.42 -16.54 5.71
C SER A 12 -2.23 -16.48 4.75
N SER A 13 -1.24 -17.35 4.97
CA SER A 13 -0.12 -17.48 4.03
C SER A 13 -0.62 -17.90 2.64
N MET A 14 0.11 -17.52 1.59
CA MET A 14 -0.24 -17.89 0.21
C MET A 14 -0.45 -19.41 0.05
N VAL A 15 0.31 -20.22 0.80
CA VAL A 15 0.21 -21.67 0.80
C VAL A 15 -1.11 -22.13 1.42
N VAL A 16 -1.47 -21.62 2.60
CA VAL A 16 -2.71 -21.98 3.30
C VAL A 16 -3.91 -21.64 2.42
N ARG A 17 -3.95 -20.45 1.83
CA ARG A 17 -5.05 -20.04 0.96
C ARG A 17 -5.22 -20.96 -0.25
N ARG A 18 -4.12 -21.35 -0.89
CA ARG A 18 -4.16 -22.26 -2.06
C ARG A 18 -4.61 -23.68 -1.68
N ILE A 19 -4.22 -24.18 -0.51
CA ILE A 19 -4.72 -25.46 0.01
C ILE A 19 -6.22 -25.37 0.31
N SER A 20 -6.68 -24.28 0.94
CA SER A 20 -8.12 -24.06 1.19
C SER A 20 -8.93 -24.01 -0.11
N LEU A 21 -8.41 -23.36 -1.17
CA LEU A 21 -9.06 -23.33 -2.49
C LEU A 21 -9.24 -24.74 -3.07
N LEU A 22 -8.19 -25.57 -3.03
CA LEU A 22 -8.27 -26.95 -3.49
C LEU A 22 -9.28 -27.76 -2.69
N PHE A 23 -9.28 -27.60 -1.36
CA PHE A 23 -10.22 -28.27 -0.48
C PHE A 23 -11.68 -27.89 -0.77
N ILE A 24 -11.95 -26.61 -1.03
CA ILE A 24 -13.29 -26.14 -1.45
C ILE A 24 -13.71 -26.80 -2.76
N ILE A 25 -12.83 -26.87 -3.76
CA ILE A 25 -13.16 -27.49 -5.05
C ILE A 25 -13.47 -28.99 -4.88
N ILE A 26 -12.68 -29.70 -4.05
CA ILE A 26 -12.90 -31.12 -3.76
C ILE A 26 -14.24 -31.34 -3.05
N ILE A 27 -14.55 -30.53 -2.03
CA ILE A 27 -15.82 -30.61 -1.31
C ILE A 27 -16.99 -30.37 -2.26
N LEU A 28 -16.92 -29.34 -3.10
CA LEU A 28 -17.97 -29.05 -4.07
C LEU A 28 -18.15 -30.21 -5.05
N GLY A 29 -17.06 -30.81 -5.54
CA GLY A 29 -17.11 -32.01 -6.39
C GLY A 29 -17.74 -33.21 -5.70
N ALA A 30 -17.41 -33.44 -4.42
CA ALA A 30 -18.00 -34.52 -3.63
C ALA A 30 -19.49 -34.32 -3.39
N ILE A 31 -19.92 -33.09 -3.13
CA ILE A 31 -21.35 -32.74 -3.00
C ILE A 31 -22.07 -32.96 -4.33
N ASP A 32 -21.54 -32.41 -5.43
CA ASP A 32 -22.15 -32.50 -6.76
C ASP A 32 -22.30 -33.96 -7.21
N LEU A 33 -21.31 -34.81 -6.89
CA LEU A 33 -21.36 -36.25 -7.14
C LEU A 33 -22.38 -36.97 -6.24
N ALA A 34 -22.54 -36.54 -4.98
CA ALA A 34 -23.46 -37.14 -4.02
C ALA A 34 -24.93 -36.74 -4.25
N THR A 35 -25.17 -35.50 -4.70
CA THR A 35 -26.53 -35.01 -5.02
C THR A 35 -26.99 -35.46 -6.38
N GLY A 36 -26.08 -35.97 -7.21
CA GLY A 36 -26.36 -36.39 -8.56
C GLY A 36 -26.79 -35.23 -9.44
N TYR A 37 -27.45 -35.56 -10.54
CA TYR A 37 -27.70 -34.60 -11.60
C TYR A 37 -28.94 -33.71 -11.43
N GLU A 38 -29.80 -34.02 -10.47
CA GLU A 38 -31.06 -33.31 -10.24
C GLU A 38 -30.85 -31.90 -9.65
N TYR A 39 -29.72 -31.68 -8.97
CA TYR A 39 -29.37 -30.40 -8.35
C TYR A 39 -28.12 -29.81 -9.00
N SER A 40 -28.18 -28.52 -9.40
CA SER A 40 -27.04 -27.84 -10.02
C SER A 40 -26.21 -27.08 -8.97
N PHE A 41 -25.00 -27.55 -8.68
CA PHE A 41 -24.03 -26.81 -7.83
C PHE A 41 -23.09 -25.90 -8.61
N ALA A 42 -23.35 -25.69 -9.90
CA ALA A 42 -22.52 -24.92 -10.83
C ALA A 42 -22.07 -23.55 -10.30
N VAL A 43 -22.99 -22.82 -9.67
CA VAL A 43 -22.75 -21.46 -9.17
C VAL A 43 -21.73 -21.45 -8.03
N PHE A 44 -21.68 -22.49 -7.20
CA PHE A 44 -20.78 -22.53 -6.04
C PHE A 44 -19.31 -22.67 -6.44
N TYR A 45 -19.02 -23.20 -7.65
CA TYR A 45 -17.68 -23.19 -8.22
C TYR A 45 -17.15 -21.79 -8.54
N LEU A 46 -18.00 -20.76 -8.55
CA LEU A 46 -17.53 -19.38 -8.59
C LEU A 46 -16.81 -18.96 -7.31
N ILE A 47 -17.06 -19.60 -6.17
CA ILE A 47 -16.42 -19.25 -4.88
C ILE A 47 -14.89 -19.40 -4.98
N PRO A 48 -14.32 -20.58 -5.30
CA PRO A 48 -12.88 -20.74 -5.42
C PRO A 48 -12.29 -19.89 -6.56
N VAL A 49 -13.00 -19.73 -7.68
CA VAL A 49 -12.59 -18.85 -8.79
C VAL A 49 -12.48 -17.39 -8.33
N SER A 50 -13.48 -16.89 -7.61
CA SER A 50 -13.54 -15.51 -7.13
C SER A 50 -12.46 -15.24 -6.09
N ILE A 51 -12.25 -16.16 -5.13
CA ILE A 51 -11.18 -16.04 -4.14
C ILE A 51 -9.80 -16.03 -4.81
N ALA A 52 -9.57 -16.91 -5.80
CA ALA A 52 -8.33 -16.96 -6.55
C ALA A 52 -8.08 -15.66 -7.35
N ALA A 53 -9.10 -15.15 -8.04
CA ALA A 53 -9.02 -13.89 -8.80
C ALA A 53 -8.77 -12.67 -7.90
N TRP A 54 -9.42 -12.61 -6.73
CA TRP A 54 -9.33 -11.46 -5.83
C TRP A 54 -8.04 -11.44 -5.02
N TYR A 55 -7.63 -12.56 -4.42
CA TYR A 55 -6.53 -12.59 -3.44
C TYR A 55 -5.21 -13.14 -3.97
N ASP A 56 -5.18 -13.72 -5.18
CA ASP A 56 -3.96 -14.29 -5.77
C ASP A 56 -3.65 -13.64 -7.13
N ASN A 57 -2.81 -14.31 -7.93
CA ASN A 57 -2.44 -13.86 -9.26
C ASN A 57 -3.31 -14.46 -10.37
N LYS A 58 -3.21 -13.90 -11.58
CA LYS A 58 -3.97 -14.34 -12.77
C LYS A 58 -3.77 -15.81 -13.12
N HIS A 59 -2.60 -16.39 -12.81
CA HIS A 59 -2.30 -17.79 -13.11
C HIS A 59 -3.06 -18.72 -12.16
N ILE A 60 -3.10 -18.41 -10.86
CA ILE A 60 -3.89 -19.17 -9.90
C ILE A 60 -5.38 -19.06 -10.19
N ALA A 61 -5.87 -17.89 -10.61
CA ALA A 61 -7.25 -17.72 -11.06
C ALA A 61 -7.57 -18.62 -12.27
N MET A 62 -6.69 -18.69 -13.26
CA MET A 62 -6.86 -19.56 -14.44
C MET A 62 -6.85 -21.05 -14.05
N ILE A 63 -5.95 -21.45 -13.15
CA ILE A 63 -5.92 -22.83 -12.61
C ILE A 63 -7.23 -23.15 -11.89
N ALA A 64 -7.74 -22.23 -11.06
CA ALA A 64 -9.00 -22.42 -10.35
C ALA A 64 -10.20 -22.56 -11.30
N VAL A 65 -10.24 -21.79 -12.40
CA VAL A 65 -11.27 -21.92 -13.44
C VAL A 65 -11.21 -23.30 -14.10
N ILE A 66 -10.03 -23.72 -14.53
CA ILE A 66 -9.83 -25.02 -15.20
C ILE A 66 -10.19 -26.17 -14.26
N LEU A 67 -9.67 -26.14 -13.03
CA LEU A 67 -9.90 -27.21 -12.05
C LEU A 67 -11.38 -27.29 -11.67
N SER A 68 -12.05 -26.16 -11.45
CA SER A 68 -13.49 -26.12 -11.18
C SER A 68 -14.31 -26.68 -12.34
N GLY A 69 -13.94 -26.36 -13.59
CA GLY A 69 -14.61 -26.90 -14.78
C GLY A 69 -14.40 -28.41 -14.95
N ILE A 70 -13.18 -28.91 -14.70
CA ILE A 70 -12.86 -30.34 -14.77
C ILE A 70 -13.59 -31.11 -13.67
N THR A 71 -13.58 -30.63 -12.42
CA THR A 71 -14.27 -31.27 -11.31
C THR A 71 -15.78 -31.36 -11.57
N TRP A 72 -16.37 -30.29 -12.10
CA TRP A 72 -17.78 -30.31 -12.48
C TRP A 72 -18.07 -31.31 -13.61
N LEU A 73 -17.29 -31.30 -14.70
CA LEU A 73 -17.48 -32.22 -15.82
C LEU A 73 -17.35 -33.68 -15.39
N TYR A 74 -16.41 -33.97 -14.50
CA TYR A 74 -16.25 -35.29 -13.91
C TYR A 74 -17.48 -35.69 -13.08
N ALA A 75 -17.94 -34.81 -12.19
CA ALA A 75 -19.13 -35.06 -11.38
C ALA A 75 -20.35 -35.33 -12.26
N ASP A 76 -20.58 -34.50 -13.28
CA ASP A 76 -21.69 -34.62 -14.23
C ASP A 76 -21.66 -35.94 -15.02
N TYR A 77 -20.47 -36.35 -15.50
CA TYR A 77 -20.31 -37.63 -16.19
C TYR A 77 -20.52 -38.82 -15.26
N SER A 78 -19.99 -38.74 -14.02
CA SER A 78 -20.10 -39.81 -13.03
C SER A 78 -21.49 -39.97 -12.44
N ALA A 79 -22.28 -38.89 -12.39
CA ALA A 79 -23.66 -38.89 -11.93
C ALA A 79 -24.62 -39.60 -12.90
N GLY A 80 -24.14 -40.05 -14.06
CA GLY A 80 -24.91 -40.87 -15.00
C GLY A 80 -25.96 -40.09 -15.80
N HIS A 81 -25.77 -38.78 -15.97
CA HIS A 81 -26.64 -37.95 -16.80
C HIS A 81 -26.81 -38.55 -18.21
N GLN A 82 -28.04 -38.91 -18.56
CA GLN A 82 -28.35 -39.38 -19.90
C GLN A 82 -28.56 -38.20 -20.85
N TYR A 83 -27.51 -37.84 -21.58
CA TYR A 83 -27.59 -36.83 -22.62
C TYR A 83 -28.11 -37.42 -23.93
N THR A 84 -29.01 -36.70 -24.60
CA THR A 84 -29.53 -37.10 -25.92
C THR A 84 -28.45 -37.12 -27.01
N ASN A 85 -27.37 -36.35 -26.82
CA ASN A 85 -26.24 -36.29 -27.73
C ASN A 85 -24.94 -36.19 -26.92
N SER A 86 -23.91 -36.96 -27.32
CA SER A 86 -22.59 -36.99 -26.71
C SER A 86 -21.85 -35.65 -26.71
N ILE A 87 -22.28 -34.68 -27.53
CA ILE A 87 -21.71 -33.32 -27.59
C ILE A 87 -22.17 -32.43 -26.43
N ILE A 88 -23.35 -32.70 -25.83
CA ILE A 88 -23.97 -31.83 -24.83
C ILE A 88 -23.11 -31.62 -23.56
N PRO A 89 -22.49 -32.65 -22.96
CA PRO A 89 -21.62 -32.46 -21.79
C PRO A 89 -20.44 -31.51 -22.09
N PHE A 90 -19.83 -31.65 -23.27
CA PHE A 90 -18.73 -30.80 -23.70
C PHE A 90 -19.20 -29.37 -23.93
N TRP A 91 -20.36 -29.17 -24.55
CA TRP A 91 -20.96 -27.86 -24.71
C TRP A 91 -21.24 -27.19 -23.36
N ASN A 92 -21.84 -27.92 -22.42
CA ASN A 92 -22.10 -27.43 -21.06
C ASN A 92 -20.81 -27.07 -20.32
N ALA A 93 -19.75 -27.89 -20.44
CA ALA A 93 -18.44 -27.59 -19.88
C ALA A 93 -17.84 -26.32 -20.51
N CYS A 94 -17.92 -26.16 -21.83
CA CYS A 94 -17.46 -24.96 -22.53
C CYS A 94 -18.20 -23.69 -22.06
N VAL A 95 -19.52 -23.74 -21.94
CA VAL A 95 -20.34 -22.62 -21.46
C VAL A 95 -19.95 -22.24 -20.03
N ARG A 96 -19.77 -23.23 -19.15
CA ARG A 96 -19.39 -23.01 -17.74
C ARG A 96 -17.97 -22.46 -17.60
N LEU A 97 -17.01 -23.02 -18.34
CA LEU A 97 -15.65 -22.50 -18.40
C LEU A 97 -15.64 -21.05 -18.92
N GLY A 98 -16.45 -20.75 -19.94
CA GLY A 98 -16.65 -19.39 -20.44
C GLY A 98 -17.18 -18.47 -19.36
N PHE A 99 -18.23 -18.88 -18.65
CA PHE A 99 -18.83 -18.12 -17.56
C PHE A 99 -17.84 -17.87 -16.41
N PHE A 100 -17.14 -18.90 -15.93
CA PHE A 100 -16.11 -18.77 -14.89
C PHE A 100 -14.97 -17.86 -15.34
N SER A 101 -14.56 -17.95 -16.61
CA SER A 101 -13.53 -17.09 -17.20
C SER A 101 -13.96 -15.63 -17.25
N VAL A 102 -15.21 -15.35 -17.64
CA VAL A 102 -15.77 -13.98 -17.65
C VAL A 102 -15.79 -13.40 -16.24
N VAL A 103 -16.27 -14.16 -15.26
CA VAL A 103 -16.28 -13.70 -13.85
C VAL A 103 -14.86 -13.44 -13.35
N ALA A 104 -13.93 -14.38 -13.56
CA ALA A 104 -12.54 -14.21 -13.17
C ALA A 104 -11.89 -12.98 -13.83
N PHE A 105 -12.15 -12.76 -15.13
CA PHE A 105 -11.66 -11.62 -15.87
C PHE A 105 -12.20 -10.29 -15.32
N LEU A 106 -13.52 -10.20 -15.08
CA LEU A 106 -14.14 -9.00 -14.51
C LEU A 106 -13.59 -8.69 -13.12
N LEU A 107 -13.44 -9.69 -12.26
CA LEU A 107 -12.85 -9.51 -10.92
C LEU A 107 -11.40 -9.06 -10.99
N LEU A 108 -10.59 -9.64 -11.87
CA LEU A 108 -9.21 -9.20 -12.10
C LEU A 108 -9.15 -7.76 -12.62
N ARG A 109 -10.05 -7.35 -13.51
CA ARG A 109 -10.14 -5.96 -14.01
C ARG A 109 -10.56 -4.99 -12.93
N ILE A 110 -11.57 -5.33 -12.12
CA ILE A 110 -11.99 -4.51 -10.98
C ILE A 110 -10.84 -4.35 -10.00
N LYS A 111 -10.17 -5.44 -9.62
CA LYS A 111 -8.99 -5.43 -8.74
C LYS A 111 -7.89 -4.53 -9.30
N ASN A 112 -7.56 -4.65 -10.57
CA ASN A 112 -6.50 -3.84 -11.19
C ASN A 112 -6.88 -2.35 -11.23
N ASN A 113 -8.12 -2.02 -11.61
CA ASN A 113 -8.58 -0.63 -11.62
C ASN A 113 -8.59 -0.05 -10.20
N LEU A 114 -9.02 -0.81 -9.19
CA LEU A 114 -8.96 -0.38 -7.79
C LEU A 114 -7.51 -0.13 -7.36
N ASN A 115 -6.58 -1.02 -7.75
CA ASN A 115 -5.16 -0.81 -7.49
C ASN A 115 -4.66 0.47 -8.17
N GLU A 116 -4.96 0.67 -9.46
CA GLU A 116 -4.60 1.89 -10.20
C GLU A 116 -5.17 3.15 -9.55
N MET A 117 -6.43 3.13 -9.12
CA MET A 117 -7.03 4.25 -8.38
C MET A 117 -6.31 4.51 -7.05
N THR A 118 -5.94 3.45 -6.31
CA THR A 118 -5.15 3.63 -5.09
C THR A 118 -3.72 4.10 -5.36
N LEU A 119 -3.13 3.74 -6.50
CA LEU A 119 -1.82 4.25 -6.95
C LEU A 119 -1.92 5.73 -7.37
N MET A 120 -3.01 6.13 -8.05
CA MET A 120 -3.27 7.54 -8.38
C MET A 120 -3.52 8.37 -7.12
N ALA A 121 -4.03 7.75 -6.05
CA ALA A 121 -4.16 8.35 -4.73
C ALA A 121 -2.88 8.25 -3.88
N MET A 122 -1.68 8.23 -4.49
CA MET A 122 -0.39 8.24 -3.78
C MET A 122 0.14 9.64 -3.48
N LYS A 123 -0.46 10.67 -4.08
CA LYS A 123 -0.08 12.05 -3.87
C LYS A 123 -1.02 12.71 -2.86
N ASP A 124 -0.46 13.58 -2.02
CA ASP A 124 -1.23 14.52 -1.24
C ASP A 124 -1.93 15.50 -2.18
N SER A 125 -3.24 15.66 -2.03
CA SER A 125 -4.06 16.43 -2.98
C SER A 125 -3.76 17.93 -2.96
N LEU A 126 -3.19 18.43 -1.86
CA LEU A 126 -2.85 19.84 -1.73
C LEU A 126 -1.43 20.12 -2.24
N THR A 127 -0.45 19.37 -1.74
CA THR A 127 0.98 19.66 -1.96
C THR A 127 1.60 18.90 -3.13
N SER A 128 0.89 17.91 -3.68
CA SER A 128 1.42 16.98 -4.70
C SER A 128 2.68 16.18 -4.28
N LEU A 129 3.06 16.24 -3.00
CA LEU A 129 4.05 15.34 -2.40
C LEU A 129 3.49 13.92 -2.32
N ASN A 130 4.33 12.95 -2.00
CA ASN A 130 3.81 11.64 -1.59
C ASN A 130 2.91 11.82 -0.35
N ASN A 131 1.87 11.00 -0.22
CA ASN A 131 1.12 10.90 1.02
C ASN A 131 1.65 9.77 1.90
N THR A 132 1.07 9.62 3.09
CA THR A 132 1.40 8.56 4.06
C THR A 132 1.44 7.16 3.45
N ARG A 133 0.50 6.84 2.54
CA ARG A 133 0.44 5.52 1.90
C ARG A 133 1.62 5.30 0.96
N ALA A 134 1.95 6.29 0.14
CA ALA A 134 3.08 6.24 -0.76
C ALA A 134 4.40 6.19 0.01
N PHE A 135 4.52 6.96 1.09
CA PHE A 135 5.67 6.91 1.98
C PHE A 135 5.92 5.50 2.54
N ASN A 136 4.88 4.84 3.06
CA ASN A 136 5.00 3.48 3.61
C ASN A 136 5.45 2.46 2.55
N LEU A 137 4.98 2.60 1.30
CA LEU A 137 5.38 1.72 0.21
C LEU A 137 6.85 1.94 -0.19
N GLU A 138 7.27 3.19 -0.32
CA GLU A 138 8.67 3.54 -0.60
C GLU A 138 9.60 3.10 0.52
N TYR A 139 9.19 3.28 1.79
CA TYR A 139 9.94 2.78 2.94
C TYR A 139 10.19 1.27 2.85
N GLN A 140 9.15 0.48 2.57
CA GLN A 140 9.27 -0.97 2.45
C GLN A 140 10.11 -1.39 1.23
N ALA A 141 10.05 -0.63 0.14
CA ALA A 141 10.90 -0.85 -1.03
C ALA A 141 12.37 -0.57 -0.71
N LEU A 142 12.66 0.55 -0.03
CA LEU A 142 14.00 0.94 0.40
C LEU A 142 14.60 -0.06 1.36
N LYS A 143 13.85 -0.47 2.40
CA LYS A 143 14.29 -1.49 3.34
C LYS A 143 14.71 -2.79 2.64
N LYS A 144 13.92 -3.27 1.69
CA LYS A 144 14.26 -4.48 0.89
C LYS A 144 15.51 -4.27 0.04
N ARG A 145 15.66 -3.09 -0.55
CA ARG A 145 16.82 -2.74 -1.39
C ARG A 145 18.11 -2.62 -0.58
N TYR A 146 18.01 -2.05 0.62
CA TYR A 146 19.13 -1.66 1.47
C TYR A 146 19.38 -2.64 2.63
N CYS A 147 18.86 -3.86 2.54
CA CYS A 147 19.04 -4.94 3.52
C CYS A 147 20.51 -5.43 3.66
N LYS A 148 21.47 -4.84 2.92
CA LYS A 148 22.90 -5.15 2.98
C LYS A 148 23.67 -3.95 3.54
N LYS A 149 24.63 -4.23 4.43
CA LYS A 149 25.34 -3.32 5.37
C LYS A 149 26.13 -2.13 4.81
N GLU A 150 25.93 -1.71 3.57
CA GLU A 150 26.78 -0.69 2.93
C GLU A 150 26.10 0.67 2.73
N HIS A 151 24.89 0.86 3.26
CA HIS A 151 24.09 2.04 2.97
C HIS A 151 23.50 2.66 4.25
N THR A 152 23.60 3.97 4.34
CA THR A 152 23.05 4.75 5.45
C THR A 152 21.79 5.47 4.99
N LEU A 153 20.70 5.23 5.70
CA LEU A 153 19.41 5.88 5.49
C LEU A 153 19.12 6.81 6.66
N ALA A 154 18.45 7.94 6.43
CA ALA A 154 17.98 8.78 7.51
C ALA A 154 16.50 9.11 7.33
N VAL A 155 15.75 9.03 8.42
CA VAL A 155 14.33 9.41 8.49
C VAL A 155 14.25 10.74 9.22
N ALA A 156 13.64 11.73 8.59
CA ALA A 156 13.39 13.05 9.17
C ALA A 156 11.89 13.31 9.29
N ILE A 157 11.44 13.73 10.47
CA ILE A 157 10.09 14.21 10.74
C ILE A 157 10.15 15.72 10.94
N ILE A 158 9.23 16.44 10.30
CA ILE A 158 9.23 17.90 10.21
C ILE A 158 7.81 18.40 10.49
N ASP A 159 7.70 19.46 11.28
CA ASP A 159 6.42 20.10 11.62
C ASP A 159 6.58 21.63 11.57
N LEU A 160 5.56 22.32 11.04
CA LEU A 160 5.55 23.78 10.93
C LEU A 160 5.16 24.43 12.27
N ASP A 161 6.12 25.10 12.89
CA ASP A 161 5.90 25.87 14.10
C ASP A 161 5.02 27.10 13.82
N GLY A 162 3.88 27.17 14.51
CA GLY A 162 2.97 28.31 14.44
C GLY A 162 1.93 28.23 13.32
N PHE A 163 1.82 27.10 12.61
CA PHE A 163 0.88 26.93 11.49
C PHE A 163 -0.58 27.18 11.88
N LYS A 164 -1.01 26.71 13.07
CA LYS A 164 -2.37 26.98 13.57
C LYS A 164 -2.68 28.47 13.66
N ALA A 165 -1.73 29.29 14.12
CA ALA A 165 -1.91 30.73 14.21
C ALA A 165 -2.07 31.39 12.82
N VAL A 166 -1.44 30.83 11.79
CA VAL A 166 -1.64 31.28 10.40
C VAL A 166 -3.07 31.00 9.95
N ASN A 167 -3.59 29.79 10.20
CA ASN A 167 -4.99 29.46 9.88
C ASN A 167 -5.98 30.37 10.60
N ASP A 168 -5.74 30.61 11.89
CA ASP A 168 -6.62 31.44 12.72
C ASP A 168 -6.59 32.92 12.29
N THR A 169 -5.45 33.42 11.80
CA THR A 169 -5.26 34.84 11.42
C THR A 169 -5.61 35.13 9.97
N TYR A 170 -5.21 34.26 9.04
CA TYR A 170 -5.28 34.48 7.59
C TYR A 170 -6.30 33.56 6.88
N GLY A 171 -6.91 32.62 7.61
CA GLY A 171 -7.84 31.64 7.09
C GLY A 171 -7.16 30.41 6.46
N HIS A 172 -7.91 29.32 6.37
CA HIS A 172 -7.41 28.03 5.87
C HIS A 172 -6.83 28.09 4.46
N SER A 173 -7.42 28.87 3.55
CA SER A 173 -6.88 29.01 2.19
C SER A 173 -5.45 29.56 2.17
N LYS A 174 -5.08 30.42 3.13
CA LYS A 174 -3.70 30.92 3.24
C LYS A 174 -2.77 29.94 3.94
N GLY A 175 -3.29 29.16 4.89
CA GLY A 175 -2.57 28.01 5.43
C GLY A 175 -2.25 26.99 4.34
N ASP A 176 -3.19 26.72 3.44
CA ASP A 176 -2.99 25.83 2.31
C ASP A 176 -1.86 26.31 1.38
N ASP A 177 -1.85 27.61 1.04
CA ASP A 177 -0.74 28.22 0.28
C ASP A 177 0.62 28.05 0.99
N VAL A 178 0.64 28.20 2.32
CA VAL A 178 1.86 28.01 3.12
C VAL A 178 2.36 26.57 3.06
N LEU A 179 1.47 25.59 3.12
CA LEU A 179 1.83 24.17 3.01
C LEU A 179 2.36 23.82 1.62
N VAL A 180 1.77 24.38 0.57
CA VAL A 180 2.24 24.21 -0.82
C VAL A 180 3.63 24.81 -1.00
N GLU A 181 3.86 26.02 -0.50
CA GLU A 181 5.17 26.66 -0.59
C GLU A 181 6.23 25.89 0.22
N PHE A 182 5.88 25.40 1.41
CA PHE A 182 6.80 24.59 2.21
C PHE A 182 7.12 23.25 1.53
N ALA A 183 6.15 22.63 0.87
CA ALA A 183 6.38 21.43 0.07
C ALA A 183 7.39 21.67 -1.07
N HIS A 184 7.31 22.82 -1.75
CA HIS A 184 8.31 23.21 -2.75
C HIS A 184 9.70 23.42 -2.14
N VAL A 185 9.78 24.04 -0.96
CA VAL A 185 11.04 24.19 -0.20
C VAL A 185 11.66 22.83 0.12
N LEU A 186 10.87 21.86 0.58
CA LEU A 186 11.34 20.50 0.87
C LEU A 186 11.86 19.80 -0.38
N GLN A 187 11.12 19.87 -1.49
CA GLN A 187 11.54 19.28 -2.77
C GLN A 187 12.84 19.90 -3.30
N ALA A 188 12.98 21.23 -3.20
CA ALA A 188 14.20 21.91 -3.64
C ALA A 188 15.43 21.56 -2.78
N ALA A 189 15.22 21.22 -1.51
CA ALA A 189 16.28 20.84 -0.59
C ALA A 189 16.66 19.34 -0.68
N THR A 190 15.87 18.52 -1.37
CA THR A 190 16.06 17.06 -1.47
C THR A 190 16.53 16.64 -2.86
N ARG A 191 17.12 15.44 -2.97
CA ARG A 191 17.52 14.83 -4.24
C ARG A 191 16.34 14.06 -4.83
N HIS A 192 16.39 13.77 -6.12
CA HIS A 192 15.37 12.93 -6.77
C HIS A 192 15.29 11.51 -6.21
N SER A 193 16.39 11.00 -5.65
CA SER A 193 16.39 9.70 -4.96
C SER A 193 15.61 9.76 -3.66
N ASP A 194 15.61 10.88 -2.95
CA ASP A 194 15.03 10.99 -1.61
C ASP A 194 13.49 10.91 -1.67
N VAL A 195 12.90 10.39 -0.60
CA VAL A 195 11.44 10.28 -0.49
C VAL A 195 10.93 11.44 0.33
N VAL A 196 10.01 12.23 -0.21
CA VAL A 196 9.37 13.35 0.49
C VAL A 196 7.86 13.14 0.51
N ALA A 197 7.27 13.17 1.70
CA ALA A 197 5.84 13.00 1.88
C ALA A 197 5.25 13.97 2.91
N ARG A 198 3.95 14.24 2.77
CA ARG A 198 3.14 14.89 3.79
C ARG A 198 2.32 13.83 4.52
N MET A 199 2.42 13.80 5.85
CA MET A 199 1.75 12.81 6.70
C MET A 199 0.32 13.22 7.04
N GLY A 200 0.07 14.54 7.08
CA GLY A 200 -1.23 15.14 7.38
C GLY A 200 -1.03 16.47 8.10
N GLY A 201 -2.04 17.34 8.09
CA GLY A 201 -1.92 18.65 8.75
C GLY A 201 -0.69 19.44 8.26
N ASP A 202 0.18 19.79 9.19
CA ASP A 202 1.46 20.49 9.02
C ASP A 202 2.69 19.59 9.16
N GLU A 203 2.50 18.27 9.17
CA GLU A 203 3.56 17.29 9.35
C GLU A 203 4.06 16.71 8.01
N PHE A 204 5.37 16.68 7.86
CA PHE A 204 6.10 16.19 6.70
C PHE A 204 7.15 15.17 7.13
N VAL A 205 7.45 14.23 6.22
CA VAL A 205 8.47 13.21 6.44
C VAL A 205 9.39 13.11 5.22
N VAL A 206 10.67 12.88 5.48
CA VAL A 206 11.69 12.71 4.46
C VAL A 206 12.53 11.46 4.75
N ILE A 207 12.80 10.64 3.74
CA ILE A 207 13.86 9.61 3.78
C ILE A 207 15.01 10.06 2.88
N LEU A 208 16.16 10.31 3.50
CA LEU A 208 17.41 10.61 2.84
C LEU A 208 18.17 9.31 2.56
N GLN A 209 18.58 9.11 1.31
CA GLN A 209 19.30 7.89 0.90
C GLN A 209 20.80 8.14 0.80
N ASP A 210 21.57 7.12 1.19
CA ASP A 210 23.03 7.10 1.07
C ASP A 210 23.68 8.36 1.66
N THR A 211 23.22 8.75 2.85
CA THR A 211 23.61 10.01 3.49
C THR A 211 24.18 9.75 4.88
N ASP A 212 25.44 10.08 5.07
CA ASP A 212 26.14 10.05 6.36
C ASP A 212 25.78 11.27 7.23
N LEU A 213 26.33 11.34 8.44
CA LEU A 213 26.06 12.45 9.36
C LEU A 213 26.37 13.82 8.73
N LYS A 214 27.46 13.93 7.98
CA LYS A 214 27.85 15.17 7.30
C LYS A 214 26.83 15.56 6.22
N GLY A 215 26.40 14.61 5.39
CA GLY A 215 25.38 14.85 4.38
C GLY A 215 24.03 15.27 4.98
N ILE A 216 23.69 14.76 6.17
CA ILE A 216 22.48 15.15 6.90
C ILE A 216 22.59 16.57 7.43
N GLU A 217 23.74 16.96 7.99
CA GLU A 217 23.98 18.34 8.41
C GLU A 217 23.90 19.30 7.22
N ASP A 218 24.47 18.92 6.07
CA ASP A 218 24.41 19.71 4.84
C ASP A 218 22.98 19.81 4.30
N TYR A 219 22.19 18.73 4.39
CA TYR A 219 20.76 18.77 4.11
C TYR A 219 20.01 19.73 5.04
N ALA A 220 20.22 19.62 6.36
CA ALA A 220 19.55 20.47 7.34
C ALA A 220 19.86 21.96 7.11
N LYS A 221 21.13 22.30 6.81
CA LYS A 221 21.54 23.66 6.45
C LYS A 221 20.90 24.12 5.14
N ARG A 222 20.89 23.28 4.11
CA ARG A 222 20.28 23.59 2.81
C ARG A 222 18.78 23.82 2.93
N LEU A 223 18.07 22.99 3.69
CA LEU A 223 16.64 23.15 3.96
C LEU A 223 16.37 24.46 4.70
N ARG A 224 17.14 24.75 5.76
CA ARG A 224 17.03 26.01 6.51
C ARG A 224 17.23 27.23 5.62
N ASN A 225 18.26 27.23 4.78
CA ASN A 225 18.53 28.33 3.86
C ASN A 225 17.41 28.50 2.82
N SER A 226 16.91 27.40 2.27
CA SER A 226 15.81 27.42 1.30
C SER A 226 14.51 27.95 1.93
N PHE A 227 14.22 27.57 3.17
CA PHE A 227 13.09 28.09 3.94
C PHE A 227 13.20 29.58 4.24
N LEU A 228 14.40 30.08 4.59
CA LEU A 228 14.60 31.51 4.79
C LEU A 228 14.40 32.31 3.50
N PHE A 229 14.74 31.73 2.35
CA PHE A 229 14.62 32.38 1.05
C PHE A 229 13.18 32.39 0.51
N SER A 230 12.33 31.43 0.88
CA SER A 230 10.91 31.42 0.48
C SER A 230 10.12 32.60 1.05
N GLY A 231 10.63 33.23 2.10
CA GLY A 231 9.99 34.37 2.76
C GLY A 231 8.85 33.97 3.70
N LEU A 232 8.60 32.66 3.89
CA LEU A 232 7.50 32.16 4.73
C LEU A 232 7.61 32.68 6.17
N LYS A 233 8.82 32.66 6.75
CA LYS A 233 9.08 33.18 8.09
C LYS A 233 8.78 34.67 8.21
N GLN A 234 9.20 35.47 7.24
CA GLN A 234 9.04 36.92 7.25
C GLN A 234 7.60 37.34 6.98
N LYS A 235 6.88 36.62 6.12
CA LYS A 235 5.49 36.93 5.73
C LYS A 235 4.46 36.46 6.77
N PHE A 236 4.67 35.27 7.34
CA PHE A 236 3.65 34.61 8.17
C PHE A 236 4.10 34.33 9.61
N GLY A 237 5.36 34.62 9.96
CA GLY A 237 5.89 34.38 11.29
C GLY A 237 6.05 32.89 11.64
N ILE A 238 6.04 32.01 10.64
CA ILE A 238 6.18 30.57 10.83
C ILE A 238 7.65 30.14 10.83
N ASP A 239 7.91 29.01 11.47
CA ASP A 239 9.17 28.29 11.38
C ASP A 239 8.88 26.79 11.24
N PHE A 240 9.88 25.93 11.37
CA PHE A 240 9.70 24.49 11.45
C PHE A 240 10.64 23.88 12.49
N SER A 241 10.22 22.77 13.08
CA SER A 241 11.06 21.92 13.92
C SER A 241 11.29 20.59 13.21
N MET A 242 12.48 20.01 13.35
CA MET A 242 12.84 18.77 12.64
C MET A 242 13.61 17.81 13.54
N GLY A 243 13.23 16.54 13.52
CA GLY A 243 13.98 15.44 14.13
C GLY A 243 14.51 14.50 13.07
N ILE A 244 15.79 14.14 13.12
CA ILE A 244 16.42 13.24 12.14
C ILE A 244 17.08 12.06 12.84
N ARG A 245 16.68 10.85 12.45
CA ARG A 245 17.24 9.58 12.93
C ARG A 245 17.98 8.87 11.80
N ILE A 246 19.23 8.48 12.06
CA ILE A 246 20.08 7.75 11.11
C ILE A 246 20.01 6.25 11.37
N TYR A 247 19.91 5.46 10.31
CA TYR A 247 19.81 4.01 10.32
C TYR A 247 20.85 3.39 9.39
N ASN A 248 21.59 2.42 9.91
CA ASN A 248 22.38 1.48 9.09
C ASN A 248 21.48 0.36 8.53
N GLU A 249 20.39 0.07 9.22
CA GLU A 249 19.33 -0.84 8.80
C GLU A 249 18.01 -0.25 9.28
N LEU A 250 17.05 -0.10 8.36
CA LEU A 250 15.72 0.40 8.71
C LEU A 250 14.98 -0.63 9.59
N PRO A 251 14.26 -0.17 10.64
CA PRO A 251 13.39 -1.02 11.45
C PRO A 251 12.41 -1.86 10.63
N ASP A 252 11.86 -2.90 11.27
CA ASP A 252 10.93 -3.76 10.57
C ASP A 252 9.64 -3.03 10.20
N ASP A 253 9.17 -2.23 11.14
CA ASP A 253 8.01 -1.37 11.06
C ASP A 253 8.39 0.08 10.71
N VAL A 254 7.61 0.69 9.82
CA VAL A 254 7.76 2.10 9.47
C VAL A 254 7.44 3.00 10.66
N ASP A 255 6.46 2.59 11.47
CA ASP A 255 5.99 3.37 12.62
C ASP A 255 7.10 3.51 13.66
N ASP A 256 7.88 2.45 13.91
CA ASP A 256 9.06 2.49 14.77
C ASP A 256 10.11 3.49 14.26
N ALA A 257 10.34 3.52 12.96
CA ALA A 257 11.32 4.42 12.36
C ALA A 257 10.89 5.89 12.44
N THR A 258 9.62 6.16 12.11
CA THR A 258 9.06 7.52 12.20
C THR A 258 8.92 7.99 13.63
N HIS A 259 8.57 7.11 14.56
CA HIS A 259 8.39 7.47 15.98
C HIS A 259 9.70 7.94 16.61
N GLN A 260 10.84 7.31 16.30
CA GLN A 260 12.13 7.77 16.81
C GLN A 260 12.50 9.16 16.28
N ALA A 261 12.23 9.45 15.00
CA ALA A 261 12.46 10.78 14.44
C ALA A 261 11.48 11.82 15.02
N ASP A 262 10.23 11.44 15.28
CA ASP A 262 9.23 12.27 15.95
C ASP A 262 9.64 12.65 17.38
N LEU A 263 10.17 11.70 18.17
CA LEU A 263 10.71 12.01 19.50
C LEU A 263 11.82 13.07 19.45
N LEU A 264 12.69 13.02 18.45
CA LEU A 264 13.74 14.04 18.24
C LEU A 264 13.16 15.39 17.82
N MET A 265 12.12 15.38 16.99
CA MET A 265 11.40 16.61 16.61
C MET A 265 10.72 17.24 17.83
N TYR A 266 10.11 16.42 18.70
CA TYR A 266 9.51 16.87 19.94
C TYR A 266 10.55 17.48 20.89
N GLN A 267 11.76 16.91 20.95
CA GLN A 267 12.89 17.52 21.67
C GLN A 267 13.26 18.90 21.11
N SER A 268 13.31 19.05 19.78
CA SER A 268 13.48 20.35 19.12
C SER A 268 12.38 21.35 19.51
N LYS A 269 11.12 20.92 19.58
CA LYS A 269 10.01 21.77 20.04
C LYS A 269 10.16 22.17 21.51
N ALA A 270 10.55 21.25 22.38
CA ALA A 270 10.73 21.49 23.82
C ALA A 270 11.91 22.44 24.13
N GLN A 271 12.95 22.42 23.30
CA GLN A 271 14.14 23.28 23.45
C GLN A 271 13.97 24.69 22.85
N GLY A 272 12.75 25.10 22.50
CA GLY A 272 12.46 26.45 21.99
C GLY A 272 12.02 26.54 20.53
N LYS A 273 11.71 25.40 19.88
CA LYS A 273 11.25 25.31 18.48
C LYS A 273 12.29 25.77 17.46
N SER A 274 11.93 25.79 16.17
CA SER A 274 12.76 26.38 15.10
C SER A 274 14.17 25.77 14.98
N GLN A 275 14.32 24.49 15.33
CA GLN A 275 15.62 23.83 15.35
C GLN A 275 15.57 22.39 14.85
N THR A 276 16.74 21.78 14.73
CA THR A 276 16.92 20.42 14.24
C THR A 276 17.68 19.59 15.27
N THR A 277 17.12 18.46 15.67
CA THR A 277 17.81 17.46 16.52
C THR A 277 18.17 16.25 15.66
N ILE A 278 19.46 15.88 15.64
CA ILE A 278 19.98 14.76 14.85
C ILE A 278 20.53 13.69 15.80
N GLN A 279 20.21 12.43 15.54
CA GLN A 279 20.74 11.31 16.31
C GLN A 279 21.23 10.18 15.39
N ALA A 280 22.53 9.88 15.45
CA ALA A 280 23.12 8.69 14.84
C ALA A 280 22.89 7.44 15.71
N ILE A 281 22.80 6.25 15.10
CA ILE A 281 23.09 4.99 15.80
C ILE A 281 24.61 4.86 15.82
N LEU A 282 25.19 4.79 17.02
CA LEU A 282 26.56 4.31 17.23
C LEU A 282 26.59 2.78 17.15
#